data_AF-A0A3D5ZM69-F1
#
_entry.id   AF-A0A3D5ZM69-F1
#
_cell.length_a   1.000
_cell.length_b   1.000
_cell.length_c   1.000
_cell.angle_alpha   90.00
_cell.angle_beta   90.00
_cell.angle_gamma   90.00
#
_symmetry.space_group_name_H-M   'P 1'
#
loop_
_entity.id
_entity.type
_entity.pdbx_description
1 polymer ?
#
loop_
_entity_poly.entity_id
_entity_poly.type
_entity_poly.pdbx_seq_one_letter_code
_entity_poly.pdbx_strand_id
1 'polypeptide(L)' 'EPWYNVVDAFYKPLSAKVNKALHGDKVHVDDEPTDIVCEKCGSPMVIKTGRYGKYLACS' A
#
# COMPACT_ATOMS: atom_id res chain seq x y z
N GLU A 1 -16.19 -33.20 -11.76
CA GLU A 1 -14.89 -32.69 -12.21
C GLU A 1 -13.80 -33.11 -11.22
N PRO A 2 -12.55 -33.29 -11.67
CA PRO A 2 -11.42 -33.53 -10.78
C PRO A 2 -11.10 -32.30 -9.92
N TRP A 3 -10.84 -32.51 -8.63
CA TRP A 3 -10.55 -31.44 -7.66
C TRP A 3 -9.34 -30.58 -8.05
N TYR A 4 -8.34 -31.18 -8.71
CA TYR A 4 -7.12 -30.48 -9.12
C TYR A 4 -7.40 -29.39 -10.16
N ASN A 5 -8.47 -29.49 -10.96
CA ASN A 5 -8.84 -28.45 -11.92
C ASN A 5 -9.28 -27.15 -11.22
N VAL A 6 -9.97 -27.26 -10.09
CA VAL A 6 -10.41 -26.10 -9.29
C VAL A 6 -9.20 -25.40 -8.68
N VAL A 7 -8.26 -26.19 -8.15
CA VAL A 7 -7.01 -25.68 -7.59
C VAL A 7 -6.18 -24.98 -8.66
N ASP A 8 -6.00 -25.62 -9.83
CA ASP A 8 -5.25 -25.06 -10.94
C ASP A 8 -5.86 -23.76 -11.47
N ALA A 9 -7.19 -23.72 -11.61
CA ALA A 9 -7.90 -22.54 -12.10
C ALA A 9 -7.69 -21.32 -11.19
N PHE A 10 -7.55 -21.53 -9.87
CA PHE A 10 -7.28 -20.46 -8.91
C PHE A 10 -5.78 -20.11 -8.82
N TYR A 11 -4.91 -21.13 -8.72
CA TYR A 11 -3.49 -20.90 -8.43
C TYR A 11 -2.70 -20.34 -9.60
N LYS A 12 -3.02 -20.71 -10.85
CA LYS A 12 -2.34 -20.18 -12.04
C LYS A 12 -2.43 -18.66 -12.18
N PRO A 13 -3.62 -18.02 -12.10
CA PRO A 13 -3.70 -16.56 -12.15
C PRO A 13 -3.14 -15.90 -10.88
N LEU A 14 -3.26 -16.53 -9.71
CA LEU A 14 -2.69 -16.01 -8.46
C LEU A 14 -1.16 -15.95 -8.52
N SER A 15 -0.49 -17.02 -8.95
CA SER A 15 0.98 -17.08 -8.99
C SER A 15 1.56 -16.01 -9.93
N ALA A 16 0.92 -15.76 -11.07
CA ALA A 16 1.29 -14.67 -11.97
C ALA A 16 1.18 -13.30 -11.29
N LYS A 17 0.09 -13.04 -10.54
CA LYS A 17 -0.10 -11.78 -9.79
C LYS A 17 0.93 -11.62 -8.67
N VAL A 18 1.25 -12.69 -7.95
CA VAL A 18 2.25 -12.69 -6.87
C VAL A 18 3.65 -12.39 -7.43
N ASN A 19 4.06 -13.08 -8.51
CA ASN A 19 5.36 -12.82 -9.14
C ASN A 19 5.47 -11.37 -9.62
N LYS A 20 4.38 -10.82 -10.19
CA LYS A 20 4.34 -9.41 -10.58
C LYS A 20 4.47 -8.47 -9.37
N ALA A 21 3.81 -8.78 -8.25
CA ALA A 21 3.89 -7.95 -7.04
C ALA A 21 5.25 -8.04 -6.33
N LEU A 22 5.94 -9.18 -6.41
CA LEU A 22 7.27 -9.37 -5.85
C LEU A 22 8.35 -8.57 -6.59
N HIS A 23 8.21 -8.43 -7.90
CA HIS A 23 9.19 -7.76 -8.76
C HIS A 23 8.75 -6.37 -9.22
N GLY A 24 7.53 -5.97 -8.92
CA GLY A 24 6.98 -4.65 -9.24
C GLY A 24 7.45 -3.58 -8.26
N ASP A 25 7.27 -2.33 -8.65
CA ASP A 25 7.54 -1.19 -7.79
C ASP A 25 6.68 -1.26 -6.53
N LYS A 26 7.29 -0.86 -5.39
CA LYS A 26 6.54 -0.69 -4.15
C LYS A 26 5.42 0.29 -4.42
N VAL A 27 4.18 -0.09 -4.07
CA VAL A 27 3.04 0.81 -4.14
C VAL A 27 3.34 1.98 -3.20
N HIS A 28 3.63 3.14 -3.79
CA HIS A 28 3.72 4.38 -3.05
C HIS A 28 2.29 4.86 -2.80
N VAL A 29 1.95 5.06 -1.53
CA VAL A 29 0.72 5.77 -1.17
C VAL A 29 1.11 7.23 -1.05
N ASP A 30 0.57 8.06 -1.92
CA ASP A 30 0.89 9.48 -1.92
C ASP A 30 0.39 10.15 -0.64
N ASP A 31 1.23 11.04 -0.10
CA ASP A 31 0.93 11.79 1.11
C ASP A 31 -0.08 12.91 0.78
N GLU A 32 -1.18 12.99 1.53
CA GLU A 32 -2.16 14.07 1.37
C GLU A 32 -1.65 15.33 2.10
N PRO A 33 -1.47 16.49 1.43
CA PRO A 33 -1.00 17.71 2.07
C PRO A 33 -2.06 18.29 3.02
N THR A 34 -1.61 19.00 4.06
CA THR A 34 -2.49 19.73 4.99
C THR A 34 -2.01 21.16 5.21
N ASP A 35 -2.91 22.02 5.70
CA ASP A 35 -2.58 23.41 6.09
C ASP A 35 -1.98 23.51 7.50
N ILE A 36 -1.68 22.38 8.14
CA ILE A 36 -1.18 22.34 9.51
C ILE A 36 0.35 22.45 9.50
N VAL A 37 0.89 23.35 10.32
CA VAL A 37 2.33 23.50 10.53
C VAL A 37 2.72 22.85 11.85
N CYS A 38 3.78 22.05 11.86
CA CYS A 38 4.27 21.41 13.07
C CYS A 38 4.85 22.45 14.04
N GLU A 39 4.30 22.53 15.25
CA GLU A 39 4.74 23.48 16.29
C GLU A 39 6.18 23.25 16.78
N LYS A 40 6.74 22.05 16.56
CA LYS A 40 8.08 21.69 17.03
C LYS A 40 9.20 22.00 16.04
N CYS A 41 8.92 21.90 14.74
CA CYS A 41 9.94 22.09 13.69
C CYS A 41 9.58 23.15 12.64
N GLY A 42 8.34 23.64 12.61
CA GLY A 42 7.88 24.66 11.67
C GLY A 42 7.59 24.15 10.25
N SER A 43 7.71 22.85 9.99
CA SER A 43 7.44 22.26 8.67
C SER A 43 5.94 21.99 8.46
N PRO A 44 5.44 22.02 7.22
CA PRO A 44 4.07 21.58 6.92
C PRO A 44 3.88 20.10 7.27
N MET A 45 2.67 19.76 7.70
CA MET A 45 2.29 18.37 8.00
C MET A 45 1.53 17.76 6.81
N VAL A 46 1.68 16.45 6.67
CA VAL A 46 0.97 15.63 5.68
C VAL A 46 0.23 14.48 6.38
N ILE A 47 -0.86 14.03 5.79
CA ILE A 47 -1.59 12.85 6.25
C ILE A 47 -0.97 11.61 5.60
N LYS A 48 -0.46 10.72 6.44
CA LYS A 48 0.04 9.40 6.03
C LYS A 48 -0.91 8.30 6.51
N THR A 49 -0.91 7.17 5.82
CA THR A 49 -1.70 5.99 6.21
C THR A 49 -0.78 4.91 6.75
N GLY A 50 -0.95 4.57 8.04
CA GLY A 50 -0.22 3.50 8.71
C GLY A 50 -1.13 2.31 9.04
N ARG A 51 -0.58 1.31 9.74
CA ARG A 51 -1.32 0.09 10.14
C ARG A 51 -2.60 0.34 10.95
N TYR A 52 -2.68 1.49 11.63
CA TYR A 52 -3.80 1.87 12.50
C TYR A 52 -4.70 2.95 11.88
N GLY A 53 -4.48 3.30 10.60
CA GLY A 53 -5.22 4.35 9.91
C GLY A 53 -4.39 5.60 9.63
N LYS A 54 -5.11 6.69 9.33
CA LYS A 54 -4.54 7.99 8.96
C LYS A 54 -3.93 8.70 10.17
N TYR A 55 -2.79 9.34 9.98
CA TYR A 55 -2.11 10.15 11.01
C TYR A 55 -1.36 11.33 10.37
N LEU A 56 -1.12 12.37 11.16
CA LEU A 56 -0.31 13.52 10.74
C LEU A 56 1.18 13.25 10.98
N ALA A 57 1.99 13.54 9.98
CA ALA A 57 3.45 13.51 10.06
C ALA A 57 4.03 14.81 9.50
N CYS A 58 5.19 15.24 9.99
CA CYS A 58 5.95 16.28 9.30
C CYS A 58 6.33 15.79 7.89
N SER A 59 6.26 16.69 6.90
CA SER A 59 6.80 16.47 5.55
C SER A 59 8.30 16.22 5.57
#